data_AF-A0A3M1EHM6-F1
#
_entry.id   AF-A0A3M1EHM6-F1
#
_cell.length_a   1.000
_cell.length_b   1.000
_cell.length_c   1.000
_cell.angle_alpha   90.00
_cell.angle_beta   90.00
_cell.angle_gamma   90.00
#
_symmetry.space_group_name_H-M   'P 1'
#
loop_
_entity.id
_entity.type
_entity.pdbx_description
1 polymer ?
#
loop_
_entity_poly.entity_id
_entity_poly.type
_entity_poly.pdbx_seq_one_letter_code
_entity_poly.pdbx_strand_id
1 'polypeptide(L)'
;MKYFRNLSLVFSAGCLGALVNSLVVWLFGLLGITAAFGVHIAPALTKSWLYPRIVWGGIWGVILLVPLIKKSNVLNGITLSIAPTLVTLLVVFPSKGKGMMGLELGALTPLFPWIFNAIWGAVAGAWYGFVKTGDGLSA
;
A
#
# COMPACT_ATOMS: atom_id res chain seq x y z
N MET A 1 25.19 11.53 -1.82
CA MET A 1 24.16 12.10 -2.73
C MET A 1 23.20 11.03 -3.28
N LYS A 2 23.67 10.01 -4.02
CA LYS A 2 22.81 8.98 -4.67
C LYS A 2 21.84 8.24 -3.73
N TYR A 3 22.30 7.86 -2.53
CA TYR A 3 21.47 7.16 -1.55
C TYR A 3 20.30 8.00 -1.03
N PHE A 4 20.54 9.25 -0.64
CA PHE A 4 19.50 10.16 -0.18
C PHE A 4 18.47 10.47 -1.26
N ARG A 5 18.91 10.63 -2.52
CA ARG A 5 18.01 10.80 -3.66
C ARG A 5 17.11 9.59 -3.89
N ASN A 6 17.69 8.38 -3.87
CA ASN A 6 16.90 7.17 -4.04
C ASN A 6 15.93 6.97 -2.87
N LEU A 7 16.36 7.28 -1.65
CA LEU A 7 15.53 7.16 -0.46
C LEU A 7 14.36 8.15 -0.48
N SER A 8 14.61 9.41 -0.83
CA SER A 8 13.54 10.42 -0.96
C SER A 8 12.56 10.06 -2.07
N LEU A 9 13.05 9.52 -3.20
CA LEU A 9 12.21 9.07 -4.30
C LEU A 9 11.29 7.92 -3.88
N VAL A 10 11.83 6.85 -3.30
CA VAL A 10 11.02 5.69 -2.92
C VAL A 10 10.07 6.00 -1.77
N PHE A 11 10.47 6.88 -0.84
CA PHE A 11 9.58 7.38 0.20
C PHE A 11 8.40 8.16 -0.41
N SER A 12 8.67 9.08 -1.34
CA SER A 12 7.63 9.85 -2.02
C SER A 12 6.71 8.94 -2.84
N ALA A 13 7.26 7.94 -3.53
CA ALA A 13 6.50 6.92 -4.26
C ALA A 13 5.56 6.14 -3.33
N GLY A 14 6.08 5.70 -2.18
CA GLY A 14 5.32 5.00 -1.15
C GLY A 14 4.20 5.85 -0.55
N CYS A 15 4.46 7.15 -0.31
CA CYS A 15 3.45 8.11 0.15
C CYS A 15 2.31 8.27 -0.87
N LEU A 16 2.63 8.42 -2.15
CA LEU A 16 1.64 8.52 -3.22
C LEU A 16 0.80 7.24 -3.33
N GLY A 17 1.46 6.07 -3.31
CA GLY A 17 0.75 4.78 -3.30
C GLY A 17 -0.18 4.65 -2.10
N ALA A 18 0.21 5.17 -0.95
CA ALA A 18 -0.56 5.08 0.29
C ALA A 18 -1.76 6.02 0.32
N LEU A 19 -1.60 7.20 -0.28
CA LEU A 19 -2.70 8.12 -0.53
C LEU A 19 -3.76 7.45 -1.42
N VAL A 20 -3.35 6.91 -2.57
CA VAL A 20 -4.30 6.23 -3.49
C VAL A 20 -4.94 5.01 -2.83
N ASN A 21 -4.16 4.15 -2.18
CA ASN A 21 -4.69 3.03 -1.38
C ASN A 21 -5.75 3.50 -0.37
N SER A 22 -5.46 4.56 0.38
CA SER A 22 -6.37 5.06 1.42
C SER A 22 -7.65 5.64 0.83
N LEU A 23 -7.57 6.33 -0.31
CA LEU A 23 -8.74 6.82 -1.04
C LEU A 23 -9.60 5.67 -1.56
N VAL A 24 -8.98 4.59 -2.07
CA VAL A 24 -9.72 3.40 -2.51
C VAL A 24 -10.40 2.70 -1.33
N VAL A 25 -9.72 2.54 -0.20
CA VAL A 25 -10.30 1.96 1.02
C VAL A 25 -11.50 2.78 1.50
N TRP A 26 -11.34 4.11 1.53
CA TRP A 26 -12.43 5.02 1.90
C TRP A 26 -13.60 4.92 0.91
N LEU A 27 -13.33 4.91 -0.40
CA LEU A 27 -14.35 4.79 -1.43
C LEU A 27 -15.12 3.46 -1.32
N PHE A 28 -14.42 2.36 -1.03
CA PHE A 28 -15.06 1.06 -0.80
C PHE A 28 -15.98 1.08 0.42
N GLY A 29 -15.58 1.78 1.48
CA GLY A 29 -16.43 2.00 2.65
C GLY A 29 -17.64 2.88 2.34
N LEU A 30 -17.45 3.98 1.61
CA LEU A 30 -18.50 4.91 1.21
C LEU A 30 -19.55 4.26 0.30
N LEU A 31 -19.09 3.45 -0.66
CA LEU A 31 -19.96 2.73 -1.60
C LEU A 31 -20.56 1.44 -1.01
N GLY A 32 -20.21 1.08 0.23
CA GLY A 32 -20.69 -0.14 0.87
C GLY A 32 -20.17 -1.43 0.24
N ILE A 33 -19.10 -1.38 -0.56
CA ILE A 33 -18.53 -2.56 -1.24
C ILE A 33 -18.05 -3.57 -0.20
N THR A 34 -17.30 -3.13 0.81
CA THR A 34 -16.85 -4.00 1.91
C THR A 34 -18.02 -4.62 2.66
N ALA A 35 -19.06 -3.83 2.94
CA ALA A 35 -20.28 -4.29 3.59
C ALA A 35 -21.04 -5.33 2.76
N ALA A 36 -21.07 -5.21 1.42
CA ALA A 36 -21.68 -6.19 0.53
C ALA A 36 -21.01 -7.57 0.61
N PHE A 37 -19.74 -7.64 1.03
CA PHE A 37 -19.01 -8.88 1.31
C PHE A 37 -19.06 -9.30 2.80
N GLY A 38 -19.93 -8.68 3.61
CA GLY A 38 -20.02 -8.94 5.05
C GLY A 38 -18.79 -8.46 5.83
N VAL A 39 -18.05 -7.48 5.29
CA VAL A 39 -16.83 -6.94 5.90
C VAL A 39 -17.06 -5.53 6.46
N HIS A 40 -16.81 -5.36 7.75
CA HIS A 40 -17.01 -4.11 8.49
C HIS A 40 -15.79 -3.17 8.41
N ILE A 41 -15.44 -2.76 7.18
CA ILE A 41 -14.39 -1.76 6.92
C ILE A 41 -15.01 -0.54 6.25
N ALA A 42 -15.29 0.50 7.04
CA ALA A 42 -15.82 1.78 6.58
C ALA A 42 -15.16 2.94 7.34
N PRO A 43 -13.91 3.30 7.03
CA PRO A 43 -13.22 4.36 7.73
C PRO A 43 -13.76 5.74 7.32
N ALA A 44 -13.84 6.66 8.28
CA ALA A 44 -14.05 8.08 7.97
C ALA A 44 -12.75 8.69 7.41
N LEU A 45 -12.85 9.50 6.36
CA LEU A 45 -11.71 10.20 5.77
C LEU A 45 -11.29 11.39 6.64
N THR A 46 -10.62 11.10 7.76
CA THR A 46 -10.09 12.09 8.69
C THR A 46 -8.58 12.24 8.53
N LYS A 47 -8.04 13.40 8.92
CA LYS A 47 -6.59 13.63 8.94
C LYS A 47 -5.87 12.63 9.85
N SER A 48 -6.46 12.32 11.01
CA SER A 48 -5.91 11.37 11.99
C SER A 48 -5.86 9.93 11.46
N TRP A 49 -6.78 9.55 10.57
CA TRP A 49 -6.74 8.25 9.90
C TRP A 49 -5.79 8.22 8.70
N LEU A 50 -5.78 9.29 7.90
CA LEU A 50 -5.04 9.35 6.64
C LEU A 50 -3.54 9.57 6.83
N TYR A 51 -3.14 10.51 7.69
CA TYR A 51 -1.73 10.88 7.91
C TYR A 51 -0.82 9.68 8.26
N PRO A 52 -1.13 8.85 9.27
CA PRO A 52 -0.27 7.72 9.61
C PRO A 52 -0.19 6.69 8.49
N ARG A 53 -1.24 6.51 7.68
CA ARG A 53 -1.23 5.60 6.53
C ARG A 53 -0.28 6.08 5.45
N ILE A 54 -0.27 7.38 5.15
CA ILE A 54 0.64 7.97 4.17
C ILE A 54 2.09 7.79 4.63
N VAL A 55 2.40 8.14 5.89
CA VAL A 55 3.75 8.02 6.45
C VAL A 55 4.21 6.56 6.45
N TRP A 56 3.36 5.64 6.90
CA TRP A 56 3.70 4.22 6.94
C TRP A 56 3.91 3.64 5.55
N GLY A 57 3.08 4.02 4.59
CA GLY A 57 3.27 3.62 3.20
C GLY A 57 4.51 4.24 2.55
N GLY A 58 4.93 5.43 2.96
CA GLY A 58 6.23 6.01 2.61
C GLY A 58 7.40 5.18 3.14
N ILE A 59 7.33 4.73 4.40
CA ILE A 59 8.33 3.84 4.99
C ILE A 59 8.40 2.51 4.22
N TRP A 60 7.25 1.93 3.89
CA TRP A 60 7.21 0.76 2.99
C TRP A 60 7.74 1.08 1.59
N GLY A 61 7.76 2.33 1.15
CA GLY A 61 8.38 2.71 -0.12
C GLY A 61 9.81 2.20 -0.27
N VAL A 62 10.58 2.09 0.82
CA VAL A 62 11.97 1.63 0.82
C VAL A 62 12.16 0.26 0.16
N ILE A 63 11.18 -0.65 0.28
CA ILE A 63 11.32 -2.00 -0.31
C ILE A 63 11.32 -1.97 -1.85
N LEU A 64 10.84 -0.90 -2.49
CA LEU A 64 10.91 -0.71 -3.95
C LEU A 64 12.33 -0.69 -4.51
N LEU A 65 13.34 -0.48 -3.66
CA LEU A 65 14.74 -0.59 -4.04
C LEU A 65 15.16 -2.03 -4.36
N VAL A 66 14.40 -3.03 -3.93
CA VAL A 66 14.66 -4.45 -4.19
C VAL A 66 14.06 -4.83 -5.56
N PRO A 67 14.87 -5.19 -6.57
CA PRO A 67 14.39 -5.45 -7.92
C PRO A 67 14.04 -6.94 -8.11
N LEU A 68 12.97 -7.41 -7.47
CA LEU A 68 12.45 -8.77 -7.67
C LEU A 68 12.01 -9.01 -9.12
N ILE A 69 11.40 -8.01 -9.74
CA ILE A 69 10.99 -8.03 -11.16
C ILE A 69 11.66 -6.86 -11.88
N LYS A 70 12.73 -7.14 -12.63
CA LYS A 70 13.54 -6.10 -13.31
C LYS A 70 12.85 -5.47 -14.52
N LYS A 71 11.91 -6.19 -15.15
CA LYS A 71 11.27 -5.77 -16.41
C LYS A 71 10.14 -4.76 -16.22
N SER A 72 9.55 -4.66 -15.03
CA SER A 72 8.41 -3.78 -14.76
C SER A 72 8.42 -3.32 -13.32
N ASN A 73 8.57 -2.01 -13.11
CA ASN A 73 8.52 -1.41 -11.78
C ASN A 73 7.14 -1.54 -11.14
N VAL A 74 6.06 -1.56 -11.94
CA VAL A 74 4.68 -1.79 -11.46
C VAL A 74 4.53 -3.19 -10.92
N LEU A 75 4.93 -4.21 -11.69
CA LEU A 75 4.87 -5.60 -11.23
C LEU A 75 5.78 -5.81 -10.01
N ASN A 76 6.98 -5.21 -10.01
CA ASN A 76 7.87 -5.24 -8.85
C ASN A 76 7.18 -4.68 -7.60
N GLY A 77 6.52 -3.52 -7.72
CA GLY A 77 5.79 -2.91 -6.61
C GLY A 77 4.61 -3.75 -6.12
N ILE A 78 3.84 -4.35 -7.03
CA ILE A 78 2.76 -5.28 -6.67
C ILE A 78 3.32 -6.50 -5.91
N THR A 79 4.40 -7.12 -6.40
CA THR A 79 5.04 -8.25 -5.71
C THR A 79 5.57 -7.85 -4.34
N LEU A 80 6.17 -6.68 -4.23
CA LEU A 80 6.68 -6.17 -2.96
C LEU A 80 5.55 -5.83 -1.96
N SER A 81 4.36 -5.47 -2.45
CA SER A 81 3.19 -5.19 -1.61
C SER A 81 2.68 -6.40 -0.79
N ILE A 82 3.17 -7.60 -1.09
CA ILE A 82 2.93 -8.78 -0.27
C ILE A 82 3.44 -8.56 1.16
N ALA A 83 4.59 -7.90 1.34
CA ALA A 83 5.15 -7.63 2.66
C ALA A 83 4.22 -6.77 3.56
N PRO A 84 3.76 -5.57 3.15
CA PRO A 84 2.79 -4.81 3.95
C PRO A 84 1.44 -5.52 4.08
N THR A 85 1.06 -6.39 3.14
CA THR A 85 -0.15 -7.22 3.24
C THR A 85 -0.03 -8.22 4.39
N LEU A 86 1.06 -8.98 4.45
CA LEU A 86 1.31 -9.94 5.51
C LEU A 86 1.39 -9.25 6.88
N VAL A 87 2.06 -8.09 6.96
CA VAL A 87 2.12 -7.31 8.21
C VAL A 87 0.73 -6.82 8.62
N THR A 88 -0.11 -6.40 7.66
CA THR A 88 -1.49 -6.00 7.96
C THR A 88 -2.30 -7.15 8.55
N LEU A 89 -2.26 -8.31 7.89
CA LEU A 89 -3.03 -9.50 8.28
C LEU A 89 -2.53 -10.13 9.59
N LEU A 90 -1.21 -10.19 9.76
CA LEU A 90 -0.58 -10.96 10.83
C LEU A 90 -0.22 -10.14 12.06
N VAL A 91 -0.10 -8.81 11.92
CA VAL A 91 0.34 -7.93 13.02
C VAL A 91 -0.67 -6.82 13.28
N VAL A 92 -1.06 -6.06 12.26
CA VAL A 92 -1.92 -4.87 12.44
C VAL A 92 -3.35 -5.24 12.85
N PHE A 93 -3.98 -6.23 12.22
CA PHE A 93 -5.32 -6.65 12.63
C PHE A 93 -5.36 -7.27 14.04
N PRO A 94 -4.48 -8.22 14.40
CA PRO A 94 -4.43 -8.76 15.76
C PRO A 94 -4.16 -7.69 16.83
N SER A 95 -3.19 -6.79 16.60
CA SER A 95 -2.87 -5.71 17.55
C SER A 95 -4.01 -4.70 17.76
N LYS A 96 -4.97 -4.62 16.83
CA LYS A 96 -6.19 -3.80 16.95
C LYS A 96 -7.38 -4.57 17.53
N GLY A 97 -7.16 -5.80 18.01
CA GLY A 97 -8.22 -6.68 18.51
C GLY A 97 -9.29 -6.94 17.46
N LYS A 98 -8.88 -7.29 16.24
CA LYS A 98 -9.77 -7.66 15.11
C LYS A 98 -9.66 -9.15 14.73
N GLY A 99 -9.12 -9.96 15.62
CA GLY A 99 -8.79 -11.36 15.39
C GLY A 99 -7.62 -11.56 14.42
N MET A 100 -7.18 -12.82 14.32
CA MET A 100 -6.17 -13.24 13.35
C MET A 100 -6.68 -12.99 11.93
N MET A 101 -5.86 -12.38 11.06
CA MET A 101 -6.24 -12.03 9.68
C MET A 101 -7.43 -11.06 9.55
N GLY A 102 -7.92 -10.47 10.65
CA GLY A 102 -9.07 -9.57 10.62
C GLY A 102 -10.42 -10.28 10.60
N LEU A 103 -10.50 -11.55 10.97
CA LEU A 103 -11.73 -12.36 10.86
C LEU A 103 -12.92 -11.82 11.67
N GLU A 104 -12.68 -11.05 12.74
CA GLU A 104 -13.75 -10.39 13.49
C GLU A 104 -14.41 -9.24 12.73
N LEU A 105 -13.76 -8.73 11.68
CA LEU A 105 -14.36 -7.76 10.76
C LEU A 105 -15.20 -8.43 9.67
N GLY A 106 -15.18 -9.77 9.58
CA GLY A 106 -15.87 -10.56 8.56
C GLY A 106 -14.95 -11.61 7.93
N ALA A 107 -15.50 -12.76 7.53
CA ALA A 107 -14.72 -13.89 7.01
C ALA A 107 -13.91 -13.56 5.74
N LEU A 108 -14.39 -12.62 4.92
CA LEU A 108 -13.73 -12.18 3.69
C LEU A 108 -12.74 -11.01 3.89
N THR A 109 -12.59 -10.51 5.11
CA THR A 109 -11.64 -9.45 5.45
C THR A 109 -10.22 -9.72 4.94
N PRO A 110 -9.67 -10.95 5.02
CA PRO A 110 -8.31 -11.22 4.59
C PRO A 110 -8.03 -10.88 3.12
N LEU A 111 -9.06 -10.85 2.26
CA LEU A 111 -8.92 -10.57 0.83
C LEU A 111 -8.66 -9.09 0.53
N PHE A 112 -9.24 -8.19 1.32
CA PHE A 112 -9.19 -6.76 1.08
C PHE A 112 -7.77 -6.15 1.18
N PRO A 113 -6.94 -6.52 2.19
CA PRO A 113 -5.53 -6.10 2.22
C PRO A 113 -4.74 -6.47 0.97
N TRP A 114 -5.00 -7.61 0.32
CA TRP A 114 -4.32 -7.97 -0.93
C TRP A 114 -4.64 -6.98 -2.05
N ILE A 115 -5.92 -6.63 -2.20
CA ILE A 115 -6.38 -5.68 -3.22
C ILE A 115 -5.79 -4.29 -2.95
N PHE A 116 -5.97 -3.78 -1.74
CA PHE A 116 -5.56 -2.43 -1.41
C PHE A 116 -4.03 -2.26 -1.46
N ASN A 117 -3.26 -3.21 -0.92
CA ASN A 117 -1.80 -3.12 -0.99
C ASN A 117 -1.28 -3.37 -2.41
N ALA A 118 -1.94 -4.19 -3.23
CA ALA A 118 -1.59 -4.30 -4.65
C ALA A 118 -1.73 -2.94 -5.37
N ILE A 119 -2.79 -2.18 -5.06
CA ILE A 119 -2.96 -0.81 -5.58
C ILE A 119 -1.84 0.11 -5.09
N TRP A 120 -1.49 0.04 -3.80
CA TRP A 120 -0.33 0.77 -3.27
C TRP A 120 0.95 0.45 -4.06
N GLY A 121 1.23 -0.84 -4.24
CA GLY A 121 2.43 -1.32 -4.93
C GLY A 121 2.46 -0.92 -6.40
N ALA A 122 1.32 -1.01 -7.09
CA ALA A 122 1.19 -0.62 -8.49
C ALA A 122 1.49 0.87 -8.68
N VAL A 123 0.88 1.73 -7.86
CA VAL A 123 1.06 3.20 -7.93
C VAL A 123 2.48 3.59 -7.54
N ALA A 124 3.00 3.05 -6.44
CA ALA A 124 4.35 3.37 -5.97
C ALA A 124 5.41 2.88 -6.97
N GLY A 125 5.24 1.68 -7.53
CA GLY A 125 6.10 1.15 -8.58
C GLY A 125 6.02 1.96 -9.88
N ALA A 126 4.83 2.39 -10.29
CA ALA A 126 4.64 3.25 -11.46
C ALA A 126 5.37 4.59 -11.28
N TRP A 127 5.19 5.24 -10.13
CA TRP A 127 5.86 6.51 -9.82
C TRP A 127 7.38 6.37 -9.78
N TYR A 128 7.88 5.35 -9.10
CA TYR A 128 9.31 5.05 -9.05
C TYR A 128 9.91 4.84 -10.45
N GLY A 129 9.22 4.07 -11.30
CA GLY A 129 9.63 3.83 -12.67
C GLY A 129 9.61 5.09 -13.53
N PHE A 130 8.54 5.87 -13.45
CA PHE A 130 8.36 7.11 -14.21
C PHE A 130 9.50 8.11 -13.95
N VAL A 131 9.81 8.39 -12.68
CA VAL A 131 10.88 9.32 -12.33
C VAL A 131 12.25 8.77 -12.73
N LYS A 132 12.49 7.48 -12.52
CA LYS A 132 13.77 6.85 -12.90
C LYS A 132 14.02 6.88 -14.42
N THR A 133 12.99 6.71 -15.23
CA THR A 133 13.10 6.81 -16.69
C THR A 133 13.23 8.25 -17.17
N GLY A 134 12.57 9.21 -16.51
CA GLY A 134 12.67 10.65 -16.82
C GLY A 134 14.05 11.25 -16.56
N ASP A 135 14.80 10.71 -15.60
CA ASP A 135 16.16 11.15 -15.26
C ASP A 135 17.26 10.63 -16.21
N GLY A 136 16.91 9.95 -17.32
CA GLY A 136 17.90 9.40 -18.26
C GLY A 136 18.70 8.20 -17.71
N LEU A 137 18.26 7.57 -16.62
CA LEU A 137 18.92 6.42 -15.97
C LEU A 137 18.61 5.07 -16.64
N SER A 138 18.32 5.08 -17.94
CA SER A 138 18.24 3.88 -18.77
C SER A 138 19.52 3.72 -19.62
N ALA A 139 20.67 3.58 -18.95
CA ALA A 139 21.89 2.94 -19.45
C ALA A 139 22.85 2.76 -18.27
#